data_AF-A0A1C0TR28-F1
#
_entry.id   AF-A0A1C0TR28-F1
#
_cell.length_a   1.000
_cell.length_b   1.000
_cell.length_c   1.000
_cell.angle_alpha   90.00
_cell.angle_beta   90.00
_cell.angle_gamma   90.00
#
_symmetry.space_group_name_H-M   'P 1'
#
loop_
_entity.id
_entity.type
_entity.pdbx_description
1 polymer ?
#
loop_
_entity_poly.entity_id
_entity_poly.type
_entity_poly.pdbx_seq_one_letter_code
_entity_poly.pdbx_strand_id
1 'polypeptide(L)'
;MKLTSFKIVWVGLFFLASSSVLAKTLLDEANQSLDYLRQHTMYELDEGAIDIVKSEKAVNTLTELMETYQLSEKDLLLARAARALSIKKINFVRLHSGEKVDTCQAEQAIEDLDFVIRKDPGGDTKGLMYTAGHIAIHLLKYPVLAYKYWEKCASLEHAGCMNIMASHRFTGENGLSIDINASILWHKRTYNTGTSYLCSGVFSASTLAEMAYHFPEVATGATWEQWLSRRDQLNQKVEDIKQEKGLCHLGLNFAMSHVLFFGKGIQNSKYIDLAIESATDENHKQVFQLLRSASYDVSDVIKYIDLIDYEPDQCGVSLIMLLHAKYSGNYKASKQLENYLTTLNREHCAWQHALIQNLKNEGLWDKEP
;
A
#
# COMPACT_ATOMS: atom_id res chain seq x y z
N MET A 1 4.77 -11.15 -9.90
CA MET A 1 4.95 -11.78 -8.57
C MET A 1 4.75 -13.30 -8.63
N LYS A 2 5.79 -14.08 -8.97
CA LYS A 2 5.84 -15.51 -8.57
C LYS A 2 6.38 -15.52 -7.15
N LEU A 3 5.50 -15.68 -6.17
CA LEU A 3 5.88 -15.89 -4.78
C LEU A 3 6.80 -17.12 -4.74
N THR A 4 8.03 -16.88 -4.31
CA THR A 4 8.99 -17.91 -3.98
C THR A 4 8.33 -18.93 -3.06
N SER A 5 8.28 -20.14 -3.57
CA SER A 5 7.79 -21.35 -2.94
C SER A 5 8.03 -21.38 -1.43
N PHE A 6 6.96 -21.18 -0.67
CA PHE A 6 6.82 -21.84 0.61
C PHE A 6 6.81 -23.35 0.32
N LYS A 7 7.99 -23.98 0.35
CA LYS A 7 8.11 -25.43 0.46
C LYS A 7 7.67 -25.80 1.87
N ILE A 8 6.36 -25.83 2.10
CA ILE A 8 5.78 -26.56 3.21
C ILE A 8 5.98 -28.03 2.87
N VAL A 9 6.83 -28.69 3.66
CA VAL A 9 7.01 -30.14 3.63
C VAL A 9 5.63 -30.77 3.80
N TRP A 10 5.26 -31.59 2.82
CA TRP A 10 4.06 -32.40 2.82
C TRP A 10 4.02 -33.26 4.07
N VAL A 11 3.21 -32.85 5.05
CA VAL A 11 2.72 -33.74 6.10
C VAL A 11 1.25 -33.93 5.80
N GLY A 12 0.95 -34.99 5.05
CA GLY A 12 -0.42 -35.45 4.88
C GLY A 12 -1.06 -35.63 6.25
N LEU A 13 -2.18 -34.95 6.46
CA LEU A 13 -3.02 -35.11 7.65
C LEU A 13 -3.64 -36.51 7.62
N PHE A 14 -2.99 -37.46 8.31
CA PHE A 14 -3.58 -38.76 8.61
C PHE A 14 -4.37 -38.65 9.91
N PHE A 15 -5.67 -38.38 9.80
CA PHE A 15 -6.60 -38.52 10.92
C PHE A 15 -7.04 -39.99 11.05
N LEU A 16 -6.60 -40.64 12.13
CA LEU A 16 -7.16 -41.92 12.56
C LEU A 16 -8.30 -41.64 13.54
N ALA A 17 -9.53 -41.55 13.02
CA ALA A 17 -10.74 -41.55 13.83
C ALA A 17 -11.71 -42.60 13.29
N SER A 18 -11.98 -43.62 14.11
CA SER A 18 -13.03 -44.61 13.89
C SER A 18 -14.39 -43.96 14.15
N SER A 19 -15.07 -43.48 13.10
CA SER A 19 -16.49 -43.09 13.18
C SER A 19 -17.17 -43.09 11.80
N SER A 20 -18.51 -43.12 11.81
CA SER A 20 -19.47 -43.34 10.72
C SER A 20 -19.19 -42.60 9.40
N VAL A 21 -19.66 -43.15 8.26
CA VAL A 21 -19.50 -42.63 6.89
C VAL A 21 -19.74 -41.11 6.73
N LEU A 22 -20.69 -40.53 7.48
CA LEU A 22 -20.98 -39.08 7.51
C LEU A 22 -19.86 -38.22 8.11
N ALA A 23 -19.06 -38.75 9.02
CA ALA A 23 -17.95 -38.02 9.63
C ALA A 23 -16.75 -37.90 8.69
N LYS A 24 -16.53 -38.94 7.87
CA LYS A 24 -15.50 -38.97 6.83
C LYS A 24 -15.77 -37.93 5.73
N THR A 25 -17.04 -37.71 5.37
CA THR A 25 -17.42 -36.78 4.30
C THR A 25 -17.12 -35.32 4.64
N LEU A 26 -17.44 -34.85 5.86
CA LEU A 26 -17.19 -33.44 6.23
C LEU A 26 -15.69 -33.12 6.33
N LEU A 27 -14.86 -34.06 6.82
CA LEU A 27 -13.41 -33.89 6.85
C LEU A 27 -12.80 -33.81 5.43
N ASP A 28 -13.24 -34.69 4.53
CA ASP A 28 -12.80 -34.70 3.14
C ASP A 28 -13.23 -33.40 2.42
N GLU A 29 -14.46 -32.94 2.64
CA GLU A 29 -14.99 -31.68 2.09
C GLU A 29 -14.26 -30.44 2.65
N ALA A 30 -13.91 -30.44 3.94
CA ALA A 30 -13.17 -29.34 4.54
C ALA A 30 -11.73 -29.26 4.00
N ASN A 31 -11.07 -30.39 3.76
CA ASN A 31 -9.75 -30.42 3.11
C ASN A 31 -9.82 -29.86 1.68
N GLN A 32 -10.82 -30.26 0.89
CA GLN A 32 -11.04 -29.72 -0.45
C GLN A 32 -11.35 -28.21 -0.42
N SER A 33 -12.15 -27.77 0.56
CA SER A 33 -12.48 -26.36 0.77
C SER A 33 -11.24 -25.55 1.12
N LEU A 34 -10.38 -26.06 2.02
CA LEU A 34 -9.13 -25.42 2.39
C LEU A 34 -8.19 -25.27 1.19
N ASP A 35 -8.06 -26.31 0.36
CA ASP A 35 -7.22 -26.26 -0.84
C ASP A 35 -7.80 -25.29 -1.89
N TYR A 36 -9.11 -25.27 -2.07
CA TYR A 36 -9.78 -24.31 -2.94
C TYR A 36 -9.51 -22.87 -2.50
N LEU A 37 -9.73 -22.56 -1.21
CA LEU A 37 -9.52 -21.21 -0.66
C LEU A 37 -8.06 -20.77 -0.83
N ARG A 38 -7.09 -21.65 -0.61
CA ARG A 38 -5.67 -21.33 -0.81
C ARG A 38 -5.34 -21.00 -2.26
N GLN A 39 -5.89 -21.76 -3.20
CA GLN A 39 -5.56 -21.62 -4.62
C GLN A 39 -6.31 -20.48 -5.31
N HIS A 40 -7.53 -20.18 -4.87
CA HIS A 40 -8.45 -19.33 -5.61
C HIS A 40 -9.00 -18.13 -4.83
N THR A 41 -8.67 -17.99 -3.54
CA THR A 41 -9.22 -16.91 -2.70
C THR A 41 -8.14 -16.18 -1.92
N MET A 42 -7.45 -16.85 -1.00
CA MET A 42 -6.54 -16.24 -0.02
C MET A 42 -5.38 -15.48 -0.67
N TYR A 43 -4.77 -16.09 -1.69
CA TYR A 43 -3.57 -15.57 -2.35
C TYR A 43 -3.82 -15.11 -3.79
N GLU A 44 -5.08 -15.08 -4.22
CA GLU A 44 -5.45 -14.54 -5.54
C GLU A 44 -5.25 -13.01 -5.55
N LEU A 45 -4.59 -12.54 -6.61
CA LEU A 45 -4.26 -11.14 -6.82
C LEU A 45 -5.29 -10.46 -7.72
N ASP A 46 -5.83 -11.20 -8.70
CA ASP A 46 -6.91 -10.73 -9.54
C ASP A 46 -8.24 -10.95 -8.82
N GLU A 47 -8.77 -9.89 -8.22
CA GLU A 47 -10.05 -9.93 -7.51
C GLU A 47 -11.21 -10.35 -8.43
N GLY A 48 -11.12 -10.09 -9.74
CA GLY A 48 -12.12 -10.55 -10.72
C GLY A 48 -12.12 -12.07 -10.94
N ALA A 49 -11.05 -12.76 -10.54
CA ALA A 49 -10.95 -14.22 -10.60
C ALA A 49 -11.57 -14.93 -9.39
N ILE A 50 -11.94 -14.19 -8.33
CA ILE A 50 -12.49 -14.76 -7.09
C ILE A 50 -13.99 -15.05 -7.27
N ASP A 51 -14.35 -16.33 -7.29
CA ASP A 51 -15.76 -16.77 -7.20
C ASP A 51 -16.25 -16.64 -5.74
N ILE A 52 -17.00 -15.56 -5.47
CA ILE A 52 -17.54 -15.26 -4.14
C ILE A 52 -18.39 -16.42 -3.63
N VAL A 53 -19.33 -16.94 -4.43
CA VAL A 53 -20.29 -17.96 -3.99
C VAL A 53 -19.57 -19.25 -3.59
N LYS A 54 -18.60 -19.68 -4.40
CA LYS A 54 -17.82 -20.89 -4.10
C LYS A 54 -16.88 -20.68 -2.92
N SER A 55 -16.30 -19.49 -2.78
CA SER A 55 -15.44 -19.14 -1.64
C SER A 55 -16.23 -19.10 -0.33
N GLU A 56 -17.44 -18.55 -0.33
CA GLU A 56 -18.31 -18.54 0.84
C GLU A 56 -18.76 -19.94 1.24
N LYS A 57 -19.10 -20.79 0.27
CA LYS A 57 -19.41 -22.20 0.56
C LYS A 57 -18.23 -22.89 1.26
N ALA A 58 -17.01 -22.70 0.75
CA ALA A 58 -15.80 -23.27 1.36
C ALA A 58 -15.53 -22.72 2.78
N VAL A 59 -15.74 -21.42 3.00
CA VAL A 59 -15.67 -20.78 4.33
C VAL A 59 -16.70 -21.38 5.31
N ASN A 60 -17.92 -21.62 4.85
CA ASN A 60 -18.98 -22.22 5.67
C ASN A 60 -18.64 -23.67 6.03
N THR A 61 -18.10 -24.47 5.10
CA THR A 61 -17.62 -25.83 5.40
C THR A 61 -16.52 -25.84 6.47
N LEU A 62 -15.57 -24.88 6.43
CA LEU A 62 -14.56 -24.76 7.50
C LEU A 62 -15.18 -24.37 8.84
N THR A 63 -16.22 -23.54 8.84
CA THR A 63 -16.97 -23.16 10.05
C THR A 63 -17.66 -24.38 10.66
N GLU A 64 -18.39 -25.14 9.85
CA GLU A 64 -19.08 -26.37 10.28
C GLU A 64 -18.10 -27.40 10.83
N LEU A 65 -16.93 -27.56 10.20
CA LEU A 65 -15.86 -28.42 10.71
C LEU A 65 -15.44 -28.03 12.14
N MET A 66 -15.16 -26.74 12.37
CA MET A 66 -14.70 -26.22 13.66
C MET A 66 -15.76 -26.29 14.76
N GLU A 67 -17.05 -26.26 14.40
CA GLU A 67 -18.16 -26.39 15.34
C GLU A 67 -18.49 -27.85 15.66
N THR A 68 -18.30 -28.75 14.70
CA THR A 68 -18.66 -30.16 14.83
C THR A 68 -17.58 -30.99 15.52
N TYR A 69 -16.30 -30.69 15.26
CA TYR A 69 -15.18 -31.49 15.73
C TYR A 69 -14.28 -30.75 16.71
N GLN A 70 -13.78 -31.49 17.70
CA GLN A 70 -12.66 -31.05 18.52
C GLN A 70 -11.36 -31.22 17.72
N LEU A 71 -10.98 -30.18 16.98
CA LEU A 71 -9.74 -30.16 16.20
C LEU A 71 -8.50 -30.09 17.11
N SER A 72 -7.37 -30.59 16.61
CA SER A 72 -6.08 -30.32 17.23
C SER A 72 -5.77 -28.82 17.18
N GLU A 73 -4.96 -28.30 18.10
CA GLU A 73 -4.64 -26.86 18.12
C GLU A 73 -4.04 -26.41 16.78
N LYS A 74 -3.18 -27.22 16.17
CA LYS A 74 -2.58 -26.94 14.85
C LYS A 74 -3.62 -26.82 13.75
N ASP A 75 -4.60 -27.72 13.72
CA ASP A 75 -5.63 -27.73 12.68
C ASP A 75 -6.64 -26.59 12.89
N LEU A 76 -6.95 -26.27 14.15
CA LEU A 76 -7.78 -25.13 14.49
C LEU A 76 -7.12 -23.80 14.07
N LEU A 77 -5.81 -23.65 14.30
CA LEU A 77 -5.05 -22.48 13.85
C LEU A 77 -5.10 -22.33 12.33
N LEU A 78 -4.91 -23.45 11.61
CA LEU A 78 -4.94 -23.48 10.16
C LEU A 78 -6.33 -23.12 9.60
N ALA A 79 -7.38 -23.71 10.15
CA ALA A 79 -8.76 -23.47 9.72
C ALA A 79 -9.18 -22.02 9.97
N ARG A 80 -8.88 -21.46 11.16
CA ARG A 80 -9.18 -20.06 11.48
C ARG A 80 -8.39 -19.08 10.62
N ALA A 81 -7.09 -19.30 10.41
CA ALA A 81 -6.29 -18.46 9.54
C ALA A 81 -6.82 -18.46 8.10
N ALA A 82 -7.15 -19.64 7.55
CA ALA A 82 -7.70 -19.78 6.21
C ALA A 82 -9.08 -19.12 6.07
N ARG A 83 -9.96 -19.29 7.07
CA ARG A 83 -11.27 -18.63 7.11
C ARG A 83 -11.13 -17.12 7.13
N ALA A 84 -10.33 -16.56 8.04
CA ALA A 84 -10.16 -15.11 8.17
C ALA A 84 -9.58 -14.46 6.90
N LEU A 85 -8.52 -15.05 6.34
CA LEU A 85 -7.87 -14.54 5.12
C LEU A 85 -8.81 -14.60 3.91
N SER A 86 -9.62 -15.65 3.80
CA SER A 86 -10.63 -15.79 2.75
C SER A 86 -11.77 -14.79 2.91
N ILE A 87 -12.32 -14.64 4.12
CA ILE A 87 -13.37 -13.67 4.43
C ILE A 87 -12.92 -12.25 4.09
N LYS A 88 -11.67 -11.88 4.42
CA LYS A 88 -11.11 -10.60 4.02
C LYS A 88 -11.23 -10.43 2.50
N LYS A 89 -10.70 -11.38 1.74
CA LYS A 89 -10.67 -11.31 0.27
C LYS A 89 -12.06 -11.20 -0.33
N ILE A 90 -13.01 -12.04 0.10
CA ILE A 90 -14.41 -12.00 -0.34
C ILE A 90 -15.01 -10.59 -0.10
N ASN A 91 -14.80 -10.02 1.08
CA ASN A 91 -15.36 -8.72 1.41
C ASN A 91 -14.66 -7.54 0.74
N PHE A 92 -13.37 -7.65 0.37
CA PHE A 92 -12.71 -6.65 -0.47
C PHE A 92 -13.25 -6.68 -1.91
N VAL A 93 -13.50 -7.86 -2.49
CA VAL A 93 -14.15 -7.96 -3.81
C VAL A 93 -15.52 -7.28 -3.78
N ARG A 94 -16.32 -7.52 -2.73
CA ARG A 94 -17.61 -6.83 -2.52
C ARG A 94 -17.43 -5.32 -2.46
N LEU A 95 -16.52 -4.85 -1.61
CA LEU A 95 -16.24 -3.42 -1.43
C LEU A 95 -15.89 -2.74 -2.76
N HIS A 96 -14.98 -3.32 -3.55
CA HIS A 96 -14.54 -2.75 -4.82
C HIS A 96 -15.59 -2.88 -5.93
N SER A 97 -16.49 -3.85 -5.84
CA SER A 97 -17.62 -4.01 -6.76
C SER A 97 -18.85 -3.16 -6.37
N GLY A 98 -18.77 -2.37 -5.30
CA GLY A 98 -19.89 -1.58 -4.77
C GLY A 98 -20.97 -2.42 -4.09
N GLU A 99 -20.71 -3.70 -3.82
CA GLU A 99 -21.59 -4.58 -3.07
C GLU A 99 -21.47 -4.34 -1.56
N LYS A 100 -22.52 -4.70 -0.82
CA LYS A 100 -22.53 -4.57 0.64
C LYS A 100 -21.54 -5.55 1.27
N VAL A 101 -20.59 -5.02 2.06
CA VAL A 101 -19.71 -5.80 2.92
C VAL A 101 -20.52 -6.57 3.98
N ASP A 102 -20.19 -7.84 4.19
CA ASP A 102 -20.70 -8.65 5.30
C ASP A 102 -19.88 -8.35 6.55
N THR A 103 -20.40 -7.44 7.37
CA THR A 103 -19.73 -6.98 8.59
C THR A 103 -19.63 -8.08 9.64
N CYS A 104 -20.59 -9.02 9.71
CA CYS A 104 -20.56 -10.12 10.66
C CYS A 104 -19.40 -11.08 10.34
N GLN A 105 -19.22 -11.42 9.06
CA GLN A 105 -18.05 -12.19 8.65
C GLN A 105 -16.75 -11.43 8.92
N ALA A 106 -16.69 -10.13 8.60
CA ALA A 106 -15.50 -9.32 8.84
C ALA A 106 -15.11 -9.26 10.34
N GLU A 107 -16.08 -9.17 11.26
CA GLU A 107 -15.86 -9.28 12.71
C GLU A 107 -15.35 -10.69 13.09
N GLN A 108 -15.95 -11.75 12.55
CA GLN A 108 -15.47 -13.13 12.76
C GLN A 108 -14.03 -13.32 12.28
N ALA A 109 -13.64 -12.70 11.16
CA ALA A 109 -12.27 -12.75 10.67
C ALA A 109 -11.29 -12.06 11.63
N ILE A 110 -11.67 -10.95 12.26
CA ILE A 110 -10.85 -10.32 13.31
C ILE A 110 -10.68 -11.27 14.51
N GLU A 111 -11.76 -11.89 14.97
CA GLU A 111 -11.70 -12.84 16.08
C GLU A 111 -10.79 -14.04 15.79
N ASP A 112 -10.86 -14.57 14.58
CA ASP A 112 -10.00 -15.65 14.11
C ASP A 112 -8.52 -15.23 14.04
N LEU A 113 -8.23 -14.04 13.53
CA LEU A 113 -6.86 -13.51 13.50
C LEU A 113 -6.32 -13.30 14.92
N ASP A 114 -7.13 -12.72 15.81
CA ASP A 114 -6.76 -12.50 17.22
C ASP A 114 -6.52 -13.82 17.97
N PHE A 115 -7.25 -14.88 17.61
CA PHE A 115 -6.98 -16.21 18.12
C PHE A 115 -5.63 -16.73 17.62
N VAL A 116 -5.40 -16.70 16.31
CA VAL A 116 -4.18 -17.23 15.68
C VAL A 116 -2.94 -16.49 16.17
N ILE A 117 -2.96 -15.15 16.18
CA ILE A 117 -1.85 -14.30 16.66
C ILE A 117 -1.46 -14.63 18.11
N ARG A 118 -2.44 -14.91 18.97
CA ARG A 118 -2.21 -15.18 20.39
C ARG A 118 -1.63 -16.57 20.64
N LYS A 119 -2.03 -17.53 19.81
CA LYS A 119 -1.71 -18.95 19.96
C LYS A 119 -0.46 -19.39 19.22
N ASP A 120 -0.11 -18.70 18.14
CA ASP A 120 1.13 -18.91 17.38
C ASP A 120 1.91 -17.59 17.21
N PRO A 121 2.46 -17.02 18.30
CA PRO A 121 3.19 -15.76 18.22
C PRO A 121 4.46 -15.84 17.35
N GLY A 122 4.99 -17.06 17.11
CA GLY A 122 6.16 -17.31 16.27
C GLY A 122 5.85 -17.49 14.77
N GLY A 123 4.57 -17.61 14.40
CA GLY A 123 4.11 -17.65 13.00
C GLY A 123 4.20 -16.29 12.30
N ASP A 124 3.43 -16.10 11.22
CA ASP A 124 3.35 -14.82 10.50
C ASP A 124 2.49 -13.77 11.25
N THR A 125 2.75 -13.60 12.54
CA THR A 125 2.04 -12.66 13.43
C THR A 125 1.98 -11.26 12.84
N LYS A 126 3.07 -10.80 12.22
CA LYS A 126 3.16 -9.48 11.61
C LYS A 126 2.25 -9.33 10.38
N GLY A 127 2.21 -10.32 9.48
CA GLY A 127 1.33 -10.31 8.32
C GLY A 127 -0.15 -10.44 8.69
N LEU A 128 -0.45 -11.21 9.75
CA LEU A 128 -1.81 -11.32 10.29
C LEU A 128 -2.28 -10.02 10.95
N MET A 129 -1.43 -9.32 11.71
CA MET A 129 -1.76 -8.00 12.25
C MET A 129 -1.97 -6.96 11.13
N TYR A 130 -1.12 -6.97 10.10
CA TYR A 130 -1.32 -6.12 8.92
C TYR A 130 -2.70 -6.36 8.28
N THR A 131 -3.08 -7.63 8.14
CA THR A 131 -4.38 -8.06 7.62
C THR A 131 -5.53 -7.62 8.52
N ALA A 132 -5.42 -7.80 9.84
CA ALA A 132 -6.44 -7.39 10.80
C ALA A 132 -6.67 -5.86 10.74
N GLY A 133 -5.61 -5.07 10.60
CA GLY A 133 -5.74 -3.63 10.44
C GLY A 133 -6.51 -3.24 9.17
N HIS A 134 -6.27 -3.93 8.05
CA HIS A 134 -7.01 -3.71 6.80
C HIS A 134 -8.49 -4.07 6.91
N ILE A 135 -8.83 -5.18 7.57
CA ILE A 135 -10.23 -5.54 7.84
C ILE A 135 -10.88 -4.45 8.70
N ALA A 136 -10.22 -4.06 9.80
CA ALA A 136 -10.75 -3.07 10.73
C ALA A 136 -11.02 -1.71 10.05
N ILE A 137 -10.08 -1.18 9.25
CA ILE A 137 -10.25 0.14 8.63
C ILE A 137 -11.20 0.11 7.43
N HIS A 138 -11.06 -0.87 6.52
CA HIS A 138 -11.73 -0.81 5.22
C HIS A 138 -13.10 -1.49 5.25
N LEU A 139 -13.22 -2.60 5.97
CA LEU A 139 -14.45 -3.42 6.02
C LEU A 139 -15.35 -3.04 7.20
N LEU A 140 -14.76 -2.74 8.36
CA LEU A 140 -15.51 -2.42 9.59
C LEU A 140 -15.60 -0.92 9.91
N LYS A 141 -14.77 -0.08 9.27
CA LYS A 141 -14.65 1.35 9.56
C LYS A 141 -14.29 1.65 11.02
N TYR A 142 -13.41 0.83 11.59
CA TYR A 142 -12.88 0.94 12.97
C TYR A 142 -11.42 1.43 12.96
N PRO A 143 -11.16 2.74 12.73
CA PRO A 143 -9.80 3.26 12.57
C PRO A 143 -8.92 3.08 13.81
N VAL A 144 -9.47 3.28 15.01
CA VAL A 144 -8.72 3.10 16.27
C VAL A 144 -8.21 1.67 16.40
N LEU A 145 -9.04 0.68 16.05
CA LEU A 145 -8.65 -0.72 16.08
C LEU A 145 -7.60 -1.04 15.01
N ALA A 146 -7.75 -0.48 13.81
CA ALA A 146 -6.79 -0.66 12.73
C ALA A 146 -5.39 -0.18 13.12
N TYR A 147 -5.28 1.03 13.67
CA TYR A 147 -3.99 1.56 14.12
C TYR A 147 -3.40 0.76 15.28
N LYS A 148 -4.22 0.21 16.18
CA LYS A 148 -3.72 -0.69 17.23
C LYS A 148 -3.04 -1.93 16.64
N TYR A 149 -3.55 -2.49 15.54
CA TYR A 149 -2.89 -3.60 14.85
C TYR A 149 -1.64 -3.14 14.09
N TRP A 150 -1.73 -2.07 13.33
CA TRP A 150 -0.61 -1.58 12.52
C TRP A 150 0.55 -1.06 13.36
N GLU A 151 0.33 -0.42 14.50
CA GLU A 151 1.41 0.01 15.41
C GLU A 151 2.17 -1.20 15.97
N LYS A 152 1.46 -2.23 16.41
CA LYS A 152 2.08 -3.48 16.88
C LYS A 152 2.86 -4.16 15.76
N CYS A 153 2.25 -4.31 14.59
CA CYS A 153 2.86 -4.87 13.40
C CYS A 153 4.11 -4.09 12.94
N ALA A 154 4.07 -2.76 12.99
CA ALA A 154 5.20 -1.89 12.66
C ALA A 154 6.33 -2.03 13.69
N SER A 155 6.00 -2.22 14.97
CA SER A 155 6.99 -2.51 16.02
C SER A 155 7.70 -3.86 15.84
N LEU A 156 7.07 -4.79 15.11
CA LEU A 156 7.62 -6.09 14.70
C LEU A 156 8.28 -6.06 13.32
N GLU A 157 8.65 -4.87 12.86
CA GLU A 157 9.37 -4.63 11.62
C GLU A 157 8.69 -5.09 10.32
N HIS A 158 7.37 -5.01 10.26
CA HIS A 158 6.62 -5.20 9.02
C HIS A 158 6.60 -3.92 8.16
N ALA A 159 7.25 -3.93 7.00
CA ALA A 159 7.39 -2.73 6.16
C ALA A 159 6.05 -2.14 5.71
N GLY A 160 5.04 -2.97 5.40
CA GLY A 160 3.71 -2.47 5.04
C GLY A 160 3.05 -1.68 6.17
N CYS A 161 3.22 -2.14 7.42
CA CYS A 161 2.68 -1.43 8.58
C CYS A 161 3.49 -0.16 8.86
N MET A 162 4.82 -0.23 8.76
CA MET A 162 5.65 0.97 8.90
C MET A 162 5.31 2.04 7.87
N ASN A 163 5.07 1.68 6.61
CA ASN A 163 4.68 2.64 5.56
C ASN A 163 3.33 3.28 5.84
N ILE A 164 2.33 2.50 6.29
CA ILE A 164 1.05 3.05 6.73
C ILE A 164 1.26 4.04 7.87
N MET A 165 2.01 3.66 8.90
CA MET A 165 2.31 4.56 10.02
C MET A 165 3.08 5.79 9.56
N ALA A 166 4.01 5.66 8.62
CA ALA A 166 4.80 6.77 8.10
C ALA A 166 3.92 7.77 7.34
N SER A 167 3.12 7.29 6.38
CA SER A 167 2.23 8.14 5.59
C SER A 167 1.17 8.80 6.47
N HIS A 168 0.45 8.02 7.29
CA HIS A 168 -0.69 8.55 8.03
C HIS A 168 -0.29 9.50 9.17
N ARG A 169 0.95 9.39 9.70
CA ARG A 169 1.49 10.39 10.64
C ARG A 169 1.85 11.69 9.94
N PHE A 170 2.15 11.69 8.64
CA PHE A 170 2.34 12.92 7.88
C PHE A 170 0.99 13.56 7.50
N THR A 171 0.02 12.74 7.10
CA THR A 171 -1.26 13.23 6.56
C THR A 171 -2.33 13.52 7.60
N GLY A 172 -2.26 12.87 8.76
CA GLY A 172 -3.32 12.91 9.78
C GLY A 172 -4.58 12.15 9.37
N GLU A 173 -4.47 11.24 8.40
CA GLU A 173 -5.58 10.43 7.92
C GLU A 173 -6.26 9.65 9.06
N ASN A 174 -7.57 9.46 8.91
CA ASN A 174 -8.41 8.70 9.85
C ASN A 174 -8.33 9.18 11.31
N GLY A 175 -8.07 10.48 11.52
CA GLY A 175 -8.04 11.11 12.84
C GLY A 175 -6.73 10.91 13.60
N LEU A 176 -5.65 10.44 12.95
CA LEU A 176 -4.33 10.49 13.56
C LEU A 176 -3.83 11.92 13.70
N SER A 177 -3.13 12.20 14.80
CA SER A 177 -2.38 13.45 14.94
C SER A 177 -1.25 13.50 13.92
N ILE A 178 -1.13 14.63 13.22
CA ILE A 178 0.01 14.93 12.35
C ILE A 178 1.27 15.03 13.23
N ASP A 179 2.29 14.27 12.86
CA ASP A 179 3.61 14.21 13.49
C ASP A 179 4.66 13.89 12.41
N ILE A 180 5.27 14.93 11.85
CA ILE A 180 6.28 14.84 10.79
C ILE A 180 7.52 14.06 11.27
N ASN A 181 7.90 14.21 12.55
CA ASN A 181 9.05 13.50 13.11
C ASN A 181 8.78 12.00 13.23
N ALA A 182 7.58 11.61 13.67
CA ALA A 182 7.16 10.21 13.68
C ALA A 182 7.10 9.64 12.26
N SER A 183 6.60 10.40 11.28
CA SER A 183 6.58 9.99 9.88
C SER A 183 8.00 9.69 9.36
N ILE A 184 8.95 10.61 9.58
CA ILE A 184 10.36 10.44 9.22
C ILE A 184 10.98 9.22 9.90
N LEU A 185 10.71 9.03 11.20
CA LEU A 185 11.20 7.86 11.94
C LEU A 185 10.75 6.56 11.28
N TRP A 186 9.47 6.44 10.90
CA TRP A 186 8.93 5.25 10.27
C TRP A 186 9.47 5.05 8.85
N HIS A 187 9.57 6.10 8.03
CA HIS A 187 10.20 5.99 6.71
C HIS A 187 11.66 5.54 6.80
N LYS A 188 12.43 6.05 7.76
CA LYS A 188 13.81 5.60 8.00
C LYS A 188 13.86 4.11 8.37
N ARG A 189 12.94 3.67 9.24
CA ARG A 189 12.83 2.25 9.60
C ARG A 189 12.47 1.39 8.39
N THR A 190 11.52 1.80 7.56
CA THR A 190 11.19 1.08 6.33
C THR A 190 12.40 1.02 5.40
N TYR A 191 13.09 2.14 5.16
CA TYR A 191 14.29 2.18 4.34
C TYR A 191 15.36 1.18 4.83
N ASN A 192 15.55 1.07 6.14
CA ASN A 192 16.51 0.15 6.75
C ASN A 192 16.17 -1.33 6.55
N THR A 193 14.92 -1.68 6.17
CA THR A 193 14.59 -3.05 5.75
C THR A 193 15.24 -3.45 4.41
N GLY A 194 15.81 -2.47 3.69
CA GLY A 194 16.52 -2.68 2.43
C GLY A 194 15.62 -3.27 1.36
N THR A 195 16.07 -4.37 0.74
CA THR A 195 15.35 -5.07 -0.33
C THR A 195 14.41 -6.16 0.18
N SER A 196 14.33 -6.37 1.50
CA SER A 196 13.52 -7.44 2.12
C SER A 196 12.03 -7.33 1.79
N TYR A 197 11.56 -6.10 1.55
CA TYR A 197 10.18 -5.80 1.13
C TYR A 197 10.16 -5.07 -0.22
N LEU A 198 11.08 -5.45 -1.12
CA LEU A 198 11.22 -4.95 -2.49
C LEU A 198 11.25 -3.42 -2.53
N CYS A 199 10.15 -2.81 -2.98
CA CYS A 199 10.04 -1.38 -3.25
C CYS A 199 9.75 -0.53 -2.01
N SER A 200 9.43 -1.14 -0.86
CA SER A 200 9.03 -0.39 0.34
C SER A 200 10.11 0.60 0.80
N GLY A 201 11.39 0.18 0.79
CA GLY A 201 12.51 1.05 1.13
C GLY A 201 12.78 2.11 0.07
N VAL A 202 12.53 1.81 -1.21
CA VAL A 202 12.68 2.75 -2.33
C VAL A 202 11.66 3.89 -2.21
N PHE A 203 10.39 3.57 -1.96
CA PHE A 203 9.36 4.58 -1.74
C PHE A 203 9.66 5.43 -0.51
N SER A 204 10.07 4.82 0.61
CA SER A 204 10.45 5.59 1.80
C SER A 204 11.65 6.51 1.58
N ALA A 205 12.64 6.11 0.79
CA ALA A 205 13.75 7.00 0.42
C ALA A 205 13.30 8.18 -0.45
N SER A 206 12.31 7.97 -1.33
CA SER A 206 11.71 9.05 -2.14
C SER A 206 11.01 10.06 -1.25
N THR A 207 10.16 9.58 -0.34
CA THR A 207 9.45 10.44 0.62
C THR A 207 10.41 11.19 1.54
N LEU A 208 11.47 10.55 2.02
CA LEU A 208 12.50 11.23 2.83
C LEU A 208 13.24 12.31 2.05
N ALA A 209 13.43 12.13 0.73
CA ALA A 209 13.98 13.17 -0.12
C ALA A 209 13.04 14.37 -0.24
N GLU A 210 11.74 14.14 -0.51
CA GLU A 210 10.72 15.19 -0.54
C GLU A 210 10.65 15.95 0.78
N MET A 211 10.60 15.23 1.91
CA MET A 211 10.59 15.84 3.23
C MET A 211 11.85 16.66 3.51
N ALA A 212 13.04 16.15 3.18
CA ALA A 212 14.31 16.86 3.36
C ALA A 212 14.41 18.12 2.48
N TYR A 213 13.74 18.13 1.33
CA TYR A 213 13.69 19.28 0.44
C TYR A 213 12.74 20.36 0.96
N HIS A 214 11.53 19.96 1.33
CA HIS A 214 10.43 20.86 1.66
C HIS A 214 10.44 21.35 3.10
N PHE A 215 11.04 20.57 4.02
CA PHE A 215 11.13 20.88 5.46
C PHE A 215 12.60 20.81 5.91
N PRO A 216 13.47 21.73 5.43
CA PRO A 216 14.91 21.67 5.67
C PRO A 216 15.32 21.78 7.15
N GLU A 217 14.45 22.31 7.99
CA GLU A 217 14.60 22.37 9.44
C GLU A 217 14.41 21.01 10.13
N VAL A 218 13.80 20.04 9.45
CA VAL A 218 13.52 18.72 10.01
C VAL A 218 14.63 17.74 9.66
N ALA A 219 15.20 17.10 10.69
CA ALA A 219 16.32 16.17 10.52
C ALA A 219 15.89 14.81 9.96
N THR A 220 15.81 14.68 8.63
CA THR A 220 15.58 13.39 7.96
C THR A 220 16.80 12.45 8.05
N GLY A 221 17.97 12.98 8.38
CA GLY A 221 19.23 12.24 8.54
C GLY A 221 20.12 12.17 7.29
N ALA A 222 19.73 12.84 6.20
CA ALA A 222 20.56 13.09 5.02
C ALA A 222 20.00 14.28 4.24
N THR A 223 20.75 14.83 3.29
CA THR A 223 20.18 15.82 2.35
C THR A 223 19.20 15.15 1.39
N TRP A 224 18.34 15.94 0.72
CA TRP A 224 17.39 15.40 -0.24
C TRP A 224 18.10 14.71 -1.42
N GLU A 225 19.22 15.25 -1.91
CA GLU A 225 20.03 14.62 -2.98
C GLU A 225 20.63 13.29 -2.52
N GLN A 226 21.10 13.21 -1.27
CA GLN A 226 21.60 11.97 -0.70
C GLN A 226 20.50 10.92 -0.60
N TRP A 227 19.27 11.30 -0.23
CA TRP A 227 18.12 10.40 -0.23
C TRP A 227 17.73 9.93 -1.63
N LEU A 228 17.74 10.82 -2.64
CA LEU A 228 17.52 10.42 -4.04
C LEU A 228 18.60 9.43 -4.52
N SER A 229 19.87 9.67 -4.19
CA SER A 229 20.94 8.73 -4.52
C SER A 229 20.75 7.37 -3.83
N ARG A 230 20.32 7.36 -2.56
CA ARG A 230 20.03 6.11 -1.82
C ARG A 230 18.86 5.35 -2.41
N ARG A 231 17.80 6.06 -2.82
CA ARG A 231 16.66 5.50 -3.54
C ARG A 231 17.13 4.81 -4.83
N ASP A 232 17.87 5.52 -5.67
CA ASP A 232 18.31 5.02 -6.97
C ASP A 232 19.19 3.76 -6.81
N GLN A 233 20.11 3.78 -5.84
CA GLN A 233 20.95 2.62 -5.50
C GLN A 233 20.13 1.43 -4.98
N LEU A 234 19.11 1.68 -4.15
CA LEU A 234 18.25 0.63 -3.63
C LEU A 234 17.34 0.05 -4.73
N ASN A 235 16.81 0.90 -5.61
CA ASN A 235 16.03 0.45 -6.77
C ASN A 235 16.87 -0.46 -7.66
N GLN A 236 18.10 -0.07 -8.00
CA GLN A 236 19.01 -0.91 -8.78
C GLN A 236 19.20 -2.29 -8.13
N LYS A 237 19.42 -2.34 -6.80
CA LYS A 237 19.53 -3.62 -6.07
C LYS A 237 18.26 -4.46 -6.16
N VAL A 238 17.08 -3.84 -6.11
CA VAL A 238 15.80 -4.56 -6.25
C VAL A 238 15.68 -5.16 -7.65
N GLU A 239 15.98 -4.38 -8.68
CA GLU A 239 15.95 -4.81 -10.08
C GLU A 239 16.95 -5.94 -10.34
N ASP A 240 18.16 -5.84 -9.78
CA ASP A 240 19.20 -6.87 -9.90
C ASP A 240 18.77 -8.20 -9.25
N ILE A 241 18.12 -8.13 -8.08
CA ILE A 241 17.62 -9.33 -7.36
C ILE A 241 16.47 -10.00 -8.13
N LYS A 242 15.59 -9.20 -8.74
CA LYS A 242 14.39 -9.72 -9.43
C LYS A 242 14.61 -9.98 -10.92
N GLN A 243 15.74 -9.53 -11.47
CA GLN A 243 16.05 -9.57 -12.89
C GLN A 243 14.93 -8.93 -13.74
N GLU A 244 14.30 -7.90 -13.19
CA GLU A 244 13.13 -7.23 -13.75
C GLU A 244 13.33 -5.72 -13.57
N LYS A 245 13.45 -5.00 -14.69
CA LYS A 245 13.58 -3.54 -14.68
C LYS A 245 12.24 -2.88 -14.40
N GLY A 246 12.26 -1.73 -13.72
CA GLY A 246 11.05 -0.93 -13.50
C GLY A 246 10.06 -1.55 -12.52
N LEU A 247 10.47 -2.55 -11.74
CA LEU A 247 9.60 -3.27 -10.79
C LEU A 247 8.87 -2.36 -9.80
N CYS A 248 9.51 -1.25 -9.41
CA CYS A 248 8.95 -0.31 -8.45
C CYS A 248 8.15 0.84 -9.08
N HIS A 249 7.91 0.82 -10.40
CA HIS A 249 7.08 1.79 -11.13
C HIS A 249 7.35 3.26 -10.73
N LEU A 250 8.63 3.67 -10.79
CA LEU A 250 9.08 4.94 -10.21
C LEU A 250 8.81 6.19 -11.08
N GLY A 251 7.96 6.11 -12.11
CA GLY A 251 7.69 7.22 -13.03
C GLY A 251 7.37 8.54 -12.31
N LEU A 252 6.38 8.52 -11.40
CA LEU A 252 6.02 9.68 -10.59
C LEU A 252 7.15 10.15 -9.67
N ASN A 253 7.88 9.23 -9.05
CA ASN A 253 8.99 9.54 -8.15
C ASN A 253 10.16 10.21 -8.90
N PHE A 254 10.43 9.78 -10.13
CA PHE A 254 11.42 10.42 -11.00
C PHE A 254 10.95 11.80 -11.49
N ALA A 255 9.68 11.94 -11.88
CA ALA A 255 9.11 13.24 -12.25
C ALA A 255 9.17 14.25 -11.08
N MET A 256 8.82 13.81 -9.87
CA MET A 256 9.01 14.62 -8.66
C MET A 256 10.47 15.00 -8.46
N SER A 257 11.41 14.07 -8.60
CA SER A 257 12.85 14.36 -8.48
C SER A 257 13.30 15.45 -9.45
N HIS A 258 12.84 15.38 -10.70
CA HIS A 258 13.12 16.42 -11.69
C HIS A 258 12.61 17.79 -11.21
N VAL A 259 11.39 17.86 -10.69
CA VAL A 259 10.81 19.11 -10.16
C VAL A 259 11.58 19.64 -8.95
N LEU A 260 12.10 18.79 -8.06
CA LEU A 260 12.95 19.21 -6.94
C LEU A 260 14.27 19.86 -7.43
N PHE A 261 14.95 19.24 -8.41
CA PHE A 261 16.14 19.82 -9.04
C PHE A 261 15.83 21.14 -9.75
N PHE A 262 14.72 21.18 -10.50
CA PHE A 262 14.26 22.38 -11.19
C PHE A 262 14.02 23.54 -10.22
N GLY A 263 13.38 23.28 -9.08
CA GLY A 263 13.16 24.28 -8.03
C GLY A 263 14.44 24.82 -7.37
N LYS A 264 15.59 24.16 -7.56
CA LYS A 264 16.92 24.68 -7.17
C LYS A 264 17.67 25.36 -8.32
N GLY A 265 17.01 25.55 -9.47
CA GLY A 265 17.64 26.08 -10.69
C GLY A 265 18.62 25.10 -11.35
N ILE A 266 18.59 23.81 -10.98
CA ILE A 266 19.50 22.80 -11.51
C ILE A 266 18.84 22.10 -12.70
N GLN A 267 19.43 22.26 -13.88
CA GLN A 267 18.99 21.53 -15.07
C GLN A 267 19.46 20.07 -14.98
N ASN A 268 18.54 19.16 -14.69
CA ASN A 268 18.79 17.73 -14.65
C ASN A 268 17.75 16.99 -15.49
N SER A 269 18.11 16.68 -16.74
CA SER A 269 17.22 15.95 -17.65
C SER A 269 17.10 14.46 -17.33
N LYS A 270 18.09 13.88 -16.63
CA LYS A 270 18.13 12.44 -16.33
C LYS A 270 16.82 11.96 -15.69
N TYR A 271 16.31 12.69 -14.71
CA TYR A 271 15.11 12.27 -13.98
C TYR A 271 13.82 12.40 -14.81
N ILE A 272 13.71 13.39 -15.68
CA ILE A 272 12.53 13.48 -16.55
C ILE A 272 12.59 12.45 -17.69
N ASP A 273 13.77 12.14 -18.20
CA ASP A 273 13.96 11.05 -19.17
C ASP A 273 13.56 9.70 -18.53
N LEU A 274 14.03 9.41 -17.32
CA LEU A 274 13.63 8.21 -16.57
C LEU A 274 12.12 8.16 -16.25
N ALA A 275 11.50 9.30 -15.94
CA ALA A 275 10.06 9.36 -15.69
C ALA A 275 9.25 8.97 -16.93
N ILE A 276 9.63 9.51 -18.10
CA ILE A 276 9.01 9.20 -19.39
C ILE A 276 9.21 7.73 -19.76
N GLU A 277 10.41 7.19 -19.57
CA GLU A 277 10.72 5.76 -19.81
C GLU A 277 9.94 4.83 -18.89
N SER A 278 9.64 5.29 -17.66
CA SER A 278 8.93 4.52 -16.63
C SER A 278 7.44 4.84 -16.54
N ALA A 279 6.88 5.58 -17.50
CA ALA A 279 5.46 5.91 -17.54
C ALA A 279 4.62 4.63 -17.67
N THR A 280 3.58 4.52 -16.85
CA THR A 280 2.68 3.36 -16.78
C THR A 280 1.70 3.29 -17.96
N ASP A 281 1.35 4.46 -18.50
CA ASP A 281 0.49 4.61 -19.68
C ASP A 281 0.85 5.86 -20.50
N GLU A 282 0.15 6.05 -21.62
CA GLU A 282 0.40 7.19 -22.52
C GLU A 282 0.01 8.53 -21.89
N ASN A 283 -0.99 8.59 -21.01
CA ASN A 283 -1.43 9.85 -20.38
C ASN A 283 -0.36 10.36 -19.41
N HIS A 284 0.20 9.47 -18.59
CA HIS A 284 1.38 9.75 -17.77
C HIS A 284 2.54 10.28 -18.60
N LYS A 285 2.83 9.60 -19.72
CA LYS A 285 3.92 9.97 -20.61
C LYS A 285 3.72 11.36 -21.22
N GLN A 286 2.50 11.69 -21.65
CA GLN A 286 2.17 13.02 -22.19
C GLN A 286 2.38 14.12 -21.14
N VAL A 287 1.94 13.90 -19.90
CA VAL A 287 2.18 14.89 -18.83
C VAL A 287 3.67 15.05 -18.54
N PHE A 288 4.44 13.96 -18.47
CA PHE A 288 5.89 14.05 -18.27
C PHE A 288 6.63 14.70 -19.44
N GLN A 289 6.12 14.58 -20.67
CA GLN A 289 6.65 15.35 -21.80
C GLN A 289 6.39 16.85 -21.65
N LEU A 290 5.21 17.24 -21.15
CA LEU A 290 4.89 18.65 -20.87
C LEU A 290 5.80 19.25 -19.79
N LEU A 291 6.23 18.48 -18.79
CA LEU A 291 7.21 18.90 -17.77
C LEU A 291 8.58 19.31 -18.35
N ARG A 292 8.96 18.81 -19.54
CA ARG A 292 10.21 19.26 -20.19
C ARG A 292 10.12 20.68 -20.75
N SER A 293 8.90 21.18 -20.94
CA SER A 293 8.66 22.43 -21.65
C SER A 293 8.71 23.61 -20.68
N ALA A 294 9.39 24.69 -21.09
CA ALA A 294 9.42 25.93 -20.32
C ALA A 294 8.02 26.59 -20.18
N SER A 295 7.09 26.22 -21.05
CA SER A 295 5.70 26.66 -21.04
C SER A 295 4.79 25.53 -21.52
N TYR A 296 3.62 25.40 -20.90
CA TYR A 296 2.55 24.48 -21.31
C TYR A 296 1.18 25.13 -21.08
N ASP A 297 0.16 24.66 -21.80
CA ASP A 297 -1.23 25.00 -21.48
C ASP A 297 -1.72 24.10 -20.35
N VAL A 298 -2.18 24.71 -19.27
CA VAL A 298 -2.72 23.99 -18.10
C VAL A 298 -3.94 23.16 -18.46
N SER A 299 -4.70 23.60 -19.48
CA SER A 299 -5.88 22.88 -19.96
C SER A 299 -5.49 21.53 -20.58
N ASP A 300 -4.37 21.48 -21.30
CA ASP A 300 -3.84 20.23 -21.86
C ASP A 300 -3.32 19.31 -20.75
N VAL A 301 -2.66 19.88 -19.73
CA VAL A 301 -2.20 19.13 -18.56
C VAL A 301 -3.37 18.48 -17.84
N ILE A 302 -4.39 19.26 -17.49
CA ILE A 302 -5.58 18.76 -16.78
C ILE A 302 -6.28 17.68 -17.61
N LYS A 303 -6.44 17.89 -18.92
CA LYS A 303 -7.02 16.88 -19.82
C LYS A 303 -6.29 15.54 -19.74
N TYR A 304 -4.96 15.51 -19.71
CA TYR A 304 -4.23 14.25 -19.60
C TYR A 304 -4.32 13.65 -18.20
N ILE A 305 -4.35 14.48 -17.15
CA ILE A 305 -4.53 13.99 -15.78
C ILE A 305 -5.91 13.33 -15.61
N ASP A 306 -6.98 13.94 -16.13
CA ASP A 306 -8.35 13.40 -16.08
C ASP A 306 -8.48 12.01 -16.74
N LEU A 307 -7.54 11.65 -17.63
CA LEU A 307 -7.53 10.38 -18.35
C LEU A 307 -6.67 9.30 -17.67
N ILE A 308 -6.05 9.59 -16.52
CA ILE A 308 -5.32 8.59 -15.75
C ILE A 308 -6.33 7.77 -14.93
N ASP A 309 -6.35 6.46 -15.10
CA ASP A 309 -7.38 5.58 -14.49
C ASP A 309 -7.25 5.46 -12.95
N TYR A 310 -6.04 5.64 -12.41
CA TYR A 310 -5.77 5.47 -10.99
C TYR A 310 -5.73 6.82 -10.25
N GLU A 311 -6.73 7.09 -9.41
CA GLU A 311 -6.88 8.38 -8.72
C GLU A 311 -5.63 8.83 -7.92
N PRO A 312 -4.93 7.96 -7.16
CA PRO A 312 -3.70 8.36 -6.47
C PRO A 312 -2.60 8.86 -7.43
N ASP A 313 -2.54 8.33 -8.65
CA ASP A 313 -1.61 8.82 -9.67
C ASP A 313 -2.05 10.18 -10.21
N GLN A 314 -3.36 10.42 -10.40
CA GLN A 314 -3.89 11.75 -10.72
C GLN A 314 -3.46 12.79 -9.69
N CYS A 315 -3.58 12.44 -8.39
CA CYS A 315 -3.13 13.30 -7.29
C CYS A 315 -1.63 13.58 -7.40
N GLY A 316 -0.81 12.53 -7.58
CA GLY A 316 0.64 12.63 -7.70
C GLY A 316 1.08 13.53 -8.85
N VAL A 317 0.55 13.30 -10.05
CA VAL A 317 0.84 14.12 -11.24
C VAL A 317 0.40 15.57 -11.03
N SER A 318 -0.79 15.79 -10.46
CA SER A 318 -1.30 17.14 -10.17
C SER A 318 -0.37 17.92 -9.26
N LEU A 319 0.14 17.29 -8.19
CA LEU A 319 1.11 17.92 -7.29
C LEU A 319 2.43 18.23 -8.02
N ILE A 320 2.95 17.31 -8.81
CA ILE A 320 4.20 17.49 -9.57
C ILE A 320 4.07 18.71 -10.51
N MET A 321 2.97 18.80 -11.25
CA MET A 321 2.69 19.92 -12.15
C MET A 321 2.50 21.23 -11.39
N LEU A 322 1.80 21.20 -10.25
CA LEU A 322 1.61 22.35 -9.38
C LEU A 322 2.95 22.91 -8.88
N LEU A 323 3.83 22.04 -8.36
CA LEU A 323 5.16 22.42 -7.89
C LEU A 323 6.04 22.95 -9.03
N HIS A 324 5.98 22.34 -10.22
CA HIS A 324 6.68 22.85 -11.39
C HIS A 324 6.19 24.25 -11.80
N ALA A 325 4.86 24.46 -11.87
CA ALA A 325 4.27 25.77 -12.16
C ALA A 325 4.69 26.82 -11.13
N LYS A 326 4.75 26.42 -9.86
CA LYS A 326 5.20 27.27 -8.76
C LYS A 326 6.67 27.67 -8.91
N TYR A 327 7.57 26.71 -9.10
CA TYR A 327 9.01 26.96 -9.22
C TYR A 327 9.41 27.71 -10.50
N SER A 328 8.58 27.64 -11.54
CA SER A 328 8.77 28.43 -12.77
C SER A 328 8.23 29.87 -12.67
N GLY A 329 7.64 30.25 -11.53
CA GLY A 329 7.00 31.56 -11.35
C GLY A 329 5.70 31.72 -12.15
N ASN A 330 5.12 30.64 -12.67
CA ASN A 330 3.86 30.68 -13.40
C ASN A 330 2.66 30.64 -12.43
N TYR A 331 2.43 31.77 -11.75
CA TYR A 331 1.39 31.91 -10.72
C TYR A 331 -0.01 31.58 -11.21
N LYS A 332 -0.34 31.91 -12.46
CA LYS A 332 -1.65 31.59 -13.05
C LYS A 332 -1.83 30.08 -13.14
N ALA A 333 -0.84 29.38 -13.67
CA ALA A 333 -0.89 27.93 -13.79
C ALA A 333 -0.89 27.23 -12.43
N SER A 334 -0.04 27.70 -11.51
CA SER A 334 0.01 27.17 -10.14
C SER A 334 -1.36 27.27 -9.47
N LYS A 335 -2.03 28.42 -9.55
CA LYS A 335 -3.38 28.59 -8.97
C LYS A 335 -4.43 27.70 -9.63
N GLN A 336 -4.38 27.53 -10.95
CA GLN A 336 -5.30 26.65 -11.67
C GLN A 336 -5.12 25.18 -11.26
N LEU A 337 -3.88 24.72 -11.15
CA LEU A 337 -3.54 23.36 -10.72
C LEU A 337 -3.85 23.12 -9.24
N GLU A 338 -3.64 24.12 -8.38
CA GLU A 338 -4.03 24.04 -6.97
C GLU A 338 -5.55 23.89 -6.85
N ASN A 339 -6.33 24.69 -7.58
CA ASN A 339 -7.79 24.56 -7.61
C ASN A 339 -8.22 23.18 -8.13
N TYR A 340 -7.60 22.69 -9.20
CA TYR A 340 -7.89 21.36 -9.73
C TYR A 340 -7.58 20.24 -8.71
N LEU A 341 -6.45 20.31 -8.01
CA LEU A 341 -6.14 19.34 -6.95
C LEU A 341 -7.21 19.34 -5.84
N THR A 342 -7.87 20.47 -5.56
CA THR A 342 -8.99 20.50 -4.59
C THR A 342 -10.29 19.87 -5.08
N THR A 343 -10.43 19.62 -6.39
CA THR A 343 -11.58 18.90 -6.94
C THR A 343 -11.39 17.39 -6.94
N LEU A 344 -10.16 16.91 -6.74
CA LEU A 344 -9.85 15.48 -6.62
C LEU A 344 -10.29 14.93 -5.26
N ASN A 345 -10.49 13.61 -5.19
CA ASN A 345 -10.92 12.95 -3.97
C ASN A 345 -9.84 13.08 -2.88
N ARG A 346 -10.19 13.74 -1.78
CA ARG A 346 -9.28 14.01 -0.67
C ARG A 346 -8.73 12.75 0.01
N GLU A 347 -9.50 11.66 0.04
CA GLU A 347 -9.04 10.39 0.60
C GLU A 347 -7.93 9.78 -0.26
N HIS A 348 -8.02 9.88 -1.59
CA HIS A 348 -6.98 9.41 -2.49
C HIS A 348 -5.79 10.38 -2.61
N CYS A 349 -6.02 11.68 -2.41
CA CYS A 349 -5.00 12.73 -2.48
C CYS A 349 -4.43 13.16 -1.12
N ALA A 350 -4.57 12.32 -0.08
CA ALA A 350 -4.26 12.71 1.30
C ALA A 350 -2.81 13.22 1.47
N TRP A 351 -1.84 12.56 0.83
CA TRP A 351 -0.44 12.99 0.83
C TRP A 351 -0.24 14.38 0.24
N GLN A 352 -0.79 14.62 -0.94
CA GLN A 352 -0.62 15.88 -1.67
C GLN A 352 -1.27 17.05 -0.93
N HIS A 353 -2.48 16.85 -0.40
CA HIS A 353 -3.14 17.85 0.44
C HIS A 353 -2.36 18.14 1.71
N ALA A 354 -1.86 17.10 2.39
CA ALA A 354 -1.07 17.27 3.61
C ALA A 354 0.23 18.01 3.34
N LEU A 355 0.95 17.71 2.25
CA LEU A 355 2.16 18.42 1.88
C LEU A 355 1.90 19.91 1.69
N ILE A 356 0.88 20.28 0.91
CA ILE A 356 0.52 21.68 0.68
C ILE A 356 0.12 22.36 2.00
N GLN A 357 -0.71 21.69 2.81
CA GLN A 357 -1.16 22.25 4.08
C GLN A 357 0.00 22.45 5.07
N ASN A 358 0.91 21.49 5.17
CA ASN A 358 2.08 21.58 6.04
C ASN A 358 3.02 22.69 5.55
N LEU A 359 3.26 22.80 4.24
CA LEU A 359 4.02 23.92 3.66
C LEU A 359 3.38 25.28 3.97
N LYS A 360 2.04 25.39 3.92
CA LYS A 360 1.32 26.62 4.28
C LYS A 360 1.47 26.96 5.76
N ASN A 361 1.31 25.96 6.63
CA ASN A 361 1.41 26.13 8.08
C ASN A 361 2.81 26.62 8.50
N GLU A 362 3.87 26.13 7.85
CA GLU A 362 5.26 26.56 8.08
C GLU A 362 5.63 27.86 7.35
N GLY A 363 4.68 28.49 6.64
CA GLY A 363 4.94 29.69 5.85
C GLY A 363 5.94 29.47 4.71
N LEU A 364 6.09 28.22 4.25
CA LEU A 364 6.97 27.81 3.16
C LEU A 364 6.24 27.80 1.81
N TRP A 365 4.90 27.71 1.82
CA TRP A 365 4.11 27.71 0.59
C TRP A 365 4.18 29.05 -0.14
N ASP A 366 4.09 30.19 0.53
CA ASP A 366 3.99 31.49 -0.17
C ASP A 366 5.35 32.13 -0.46
N LYS A 367 6.46 31.49 -0.07
CA LYS A 367 7.80 31.96 -0.42
C LYS A 367 8.02 31.82 -1.92
N GLU A 368 8.41 32.92 -2.58
CA GLU A 368 8.96 32.84 -3.93
C GLU A 368 10.26 32.00 -3.90
N PRO A 369 10.53 31.18 -4.93
CA PRO A 369 11.71 30.32 -5.00
C PRO A 369 13.05 31.04 -4.81
#